data_AF-A0A1I7T685-F1
#
_entry.id   AF-A0A1I7T685-F1
#
_cell.length_a   1.000
_cell.length_b   1.000
_cell.length_c   1.000
_cell.angle_alpha   90.00
_cell.angle_beta   90.00
_cell.angle_gamma   90.00
#
_symmetry.space_group_name_H-M   'P 1'
#
loop_
_entity.id
_entity.type
_entity.pdbx_description
1 polymer ?
#
loop_
_entity_poly.entity_id
_entity_poly.type
_entity_poly.pdbx_seq_one_letter_code
_entity_poly.pdbx_strand_id
1 'polypeptide(L)'
;MSKGSGKLRTQIGWSSRRIKDLLEEEEIPKEKEIRDSSDVDELIHVIGTTIHLGEKLSIEIKRIKELERQWKEIIVNDSKELEKKQAIHQQVWRFYYNHERRSRIRGQAT
;
A
#
# COMPACT_ATOMS: atom_id res chain seq x y z
N MET A 1 -5.19 -10.77 -12.94
CA MET A 1 -5.62 -11.05 -11.56
C MET A 1 -5.42 -9.80 -10.73
N SER A 2 -6.50 -9.12 -10.32
CA SER A 2 -6.43 -7.96 -9.43
C SER A 2 -5.81 -8.40 -8.11
N LYS A 3 -4.65 -7.85 -7.73
CA LYS A 3 -4.13 -7.98 -6.37
C LYS A 3 -5.07 -7.17 -5.49
N GLY A 4 -6.08 -7.82 -4.90
CA GLY A 4 -7.10 -7.12 -4.11
C GLY A 4 -6.50 -6.28 -2.98
N SER A 5 -7.14 -5.14 -2.69
CA SER A 5 -6.74 -4.17 -1.67
C SER A 5 -6.48 -4.80 -0.28
N GLY A 6 -7.22 -5.87 0.07
CA GLY A 6 -7.00 -6.64 1.29
C GLY A 6 -5.61 -7.30 1.36
N LYS A 7 -5.14 -7.91 0.27
CA LYS A 7 -3.83 -8.57 0.22
C LYS A 7 -2.69 -7.57 0.41
N LEU A 8 -2.82 -6.37 -0.16
CA LEU A 8 -1.85 -5.29 -0.02
C LEU A 8 -1.79 -4.73 1.41
N ARG A 9 -2.94 -4.54 2.06
CA ARG A 9 -2.99 -4.13 3.47
C ARG A 9 -2.30 -5.14 4.39
N THR A 10 -2.52 -6.43 4.17
CA THR A 10 -1.83 -7.50 4.90
C THR A 10 -0.32 -7.45 4.67
N GLN A 11 0.12 -7.25 3.42
CA GLN A 11 1.54 -7.16 3.10
C GLN A 11 2.24 -5.94 3.73
N ILE A 12 1.56 -4.78 3.77
CA ILE A 12 2.08 -3.59 4.47
C ILE A 12 2.20 -3.88 5.97
N GLY A 13 1.17 -4.45 6.58
CA GLY A 13 1.20 -4.81 8.00
C GLY A 13 2.32 -5.79 8.34
N TRP A 14 2.61 -6.76 7.46
CA TRP A 14 3.74 -7.68 7.62
C TRP A 14 5.09 -7.00 7.47
N SER A 15 5.28 -6.11 6.51
CA SER A 15 6.54 -5.36 6.37
C SER A 15 6.79 -4.44 7.57
N SER A 16 5.76 -3.77 8.09
CA SER A 16 5.90 -2.96 9.31
C SER A 16 6.28 -3.81 10.53
N ARG A 17 5.69 -5.00 10.69
CA ARG A 17 6.08 -5.93 11.76
C ARG A 17 7.52 -6.42 11.55
N ARG A 18 7.91 -6.76 10.33
CA ARG A 18 9.26 -7.24 10.02
C ARG A 18 10.33 -6.21 10.35
N ILE A 19 10.09 -4.93 10.10
CA ILE A 19 11.02 -3.85 10.50
C ILE A 19 11.19 -3.82 12.02
N LYS A 20 10.10 -3.98 12.77
CA LYS A 20 10.15 -4.05 14.22
C LYS A 20 10.96 -5.26 14.69
N ASP A 21 10.69 -6.44 14.12
CA ASP A 21 11.42 -7.67 14.45
C ASP A 21 12.92 -7.51 14.17
N LEU A 22 13.30 -6.89 13.04
CA LEU A 22 14.70 -6.63 12.69
C LEU A 22 15.44 -5.73 13.70
N LEU A 23 14.73 -4.78 14.32
CA LEU A 23 15.29 -3.89 15.34
C LEU A 23 15.37 -4.56 16.72
N GLU A 24 14.54 -5.58 16.97
CA GLU A 24 14.54 -6.35 18.23
C GLU A 24 15.48 -7.57 18.17
N GLU A 25 15.70 -8.15 16.98
CA GLU A 25 16.60 -9.31 16.75
C GLU A 25 18.09 -8.94 16.85
N GLU A 26 18.46 -7.72 16.47
CA GLU A 26 19.85 -7.26 16.54
C GLU A 26 20.09 -6.55 17.89
N GLU A 27 21.00 -7.08 18.72
CA GLU A 27 21.49 -6.37 19.89
C GLU A 27 22.33 -5.17 19.43
N ILE A 28 21.68 -4.02 19.27
CA ILE A 28 22.37 -2.77 18.95
C ILE A 28 23.09 -2.27 20.21
N PRO A 29 24.43 -2.24 20.23
CA PRO A 29 25.19 -1.82 21.39
C PRO A 29 24.90 -0.36 21.72
N LYS A 30 24.82 -0.01 23.00
CA LYS A 30 24.51 1.36 23.41
C LYS A 30 25.72 2.26 23.18
N GLU A 31 25.48 3.53 22.86
CA GLU A 31 26.53 4.52 22.60
C GLU A 31 27.61 4.58 23.71
N LYS A 32 27.20 4.40 24.96
CA LYS A 32 28.11 4.36 26.11
C LYS A 32 29.04 3.14 26.10
N GLU A 33 28.53 1.96 25.72
CA GLU A 33 29.32 0.72 25.63
C GLU A 33 30.38 0.83 24.52
N ILE A 34 30.03 1.44 23.39
CA ILE A 34 30.94 1.68 22.27
C ILE A 34 32.03 2.69 22.64
N ARG A 35 31.64 3.79 23.32
CA ARG A 35 32.56 4.89 23.66
C ARG A 35 33.63 4.49 24.67
N ASP A 36 33.27 3.62 25.61
CA ASP A 36 34.16 3.18 26.68
C ASP A 36 34.92 1.88 26.31
N SER A 37 34.58 1.24 25.18
CA SER A 37 35.27 0.03 24.71
C SER A 37 36.67 0.34 24.18
N SER A 38 37.63 -0.46 24.65
CA SER A 38 39.02 -0.47 24.16
C SER A 38 39.33 -1.74 23.37
N ASP A 39 38.34 -2.63 23.21
CA ASP A 39 38.45 -3.88 22.48
C ASP A 39 38.13 -3.64 21.00
N VAL A 40 39.15 -3.84 20.15
CA VAL A 40 39.03 -3.64 18.71
C VAL A 40 38.06 -4.65 18.09
N ASP A 41 37.98 -5.88 18.61
CA ASP A 41 37.09 -6.91 18.07
C ASP A 41 35.63 -6.59 18.40
N GLU A 42 35.36 -6.03 19.57
CA GLU A 42 34.03 -5.54 19.97
C GLU A 42 33.59 -4.37 19.06
N LEU A 43 34.48 -3.41 18.80
CA LEU A 43 34.20 -2.29 17.89
C LEU A 43 33.95 -2.76 16.45
N ILE A 44 34.71 -3.74 15.95
CA ILE A 44 34.50 -4.34 14.63
C ILE A 44 33.15 -5.06 14.57
N HIS A 45 32.79 -5.79 15.62
CA HIS A 45 31.50 -6.46 15.72
C HIS A 45 30.35 -5.45 15.66
N VAL A 46 30.41 -4.35 16.42
CA VAL A 46 29.41 -3.28 16.40
C VAL A 46 29.22 -2.70 14.99
N ILE A 47 30.32 -2.41 14.30
CA ILE A 47 30.29 -1.89 12.93
C ILE A 47 29.64 -2.90 11.98
N GLY A 48 30.04 -4.17 12.07
CA GLY A 48 29.47 -5.25 11.26
C GLY A 48 27.96 -5.42 11.44
N THR A 49 27.51 -5.47 12.69
CA THR A 49 26.08 -5.56 13.07
C THR A 49 25.29 -4.36 12.53
N THR A 50 25.85 -3.15 12.64
CA THR A 50 25.20 -1.93 12.14
C THR A 50 25.05 -1.94 10.61
N ILE A 51 26.09 -2.38 9.89
CA ILE A 51 26.05 -2.51 8.42
C ILE A 51 24.99 -3.51 8.01
N HIS A 52 24.99 -4.70 8.63
CA HIS A 52 24.03 -5.77 8.34
C HIS A 52 22.57 -5.34 8.58
N LEU A 53 22.31 -4.67 9.70
CA LEU A 53 21.00 -4.11 10.01
C LEU A 53 20.59 -3.07 8.95
N GLY A 54 21.51 -2.19 8.55
CA GLY A 54 21.29 -1.22 7.49
C GLY A 54 20.88 -1.86 6.15
N GLU A 55 21.53 -2.96 5.76
CA GLU A 55 21.18 -3.72 4.56
C GLU A 55 19.78 -4.34 4.64
N LYS A 56 19.45 -5.01 5.76
CA LYS A 56 18.12 -5.61 5.99
C LYS A 56 17.01 -4.55 5.96
N LEU A 57 17.22 -3.42 6.64
CA LEU A 57 16.28 -2.30 6.65
C LEU A 57 16.11 -1.68 5.26
N SER A 58 17.19 -1.54 4.48
CA SER A 58 17.14 -1.03 3.10
C SER A 58 16.24 -1.88 2.20
N ILE A 59 16.28 -3.21 2.35
CA ILE A 59 15.41 -4.14 1.62
C ILE A 59 13.94 -3.92 1.98
N GLU A 60 13.61 -3.86 3.28
CA GLU A 60 12.22 -3.65 3.71
C GLU A 60 11.68 -2.27 3.32
N ILE A 61 12.52 -1.22 3.34
CA ILE A 61 12.14 0.11 2.82
C ILE A 61 11.80 0.04 1.34
N LYS A 62 12.61 -0.63 0.51
CA LYS A 62 12.32 -0.83 -0.92
C LYS A 62 10.99 -1.56 -1.12
N ARG A 63 10.73 -2.59 -0.31
CA ARG A 63 9.48 -3.35 -0.33
C ARG A 63 8.28 -2.47 0.02
N ILE A 64 8.37 -1.64 1.05
CA ILE A 64 7.30 -0.70 1.42
C ILE A 64 7.02 0.30 0.30
N LYS A 65 8.06 0.88 -0.33
CA LYS A 65 7.88 1.80 -1.46
C LYS A 65 7.13 1.15 -2.63
N GLU A 66 7.43 -0.11 -2.93
CA GLU A 66 6.72 -0.85 -3.98
C GLU A 66 5.26 -1.15 -3.58
N LEU A 67 4.99 -1.49 -2.32
CA LEU A 67 3.63 -1.68 -1.82
C LEU A 67 2.83 -0.37 -1.87
N GLU A 68 3.44 0.77 -1.56
CA GLU A 68 2.81 2.09 -1.68
C GLU A 68 2.48 2.42 -3.14
N ARG A 69 3.39 2.12 -4.07
CA ARG A 69 3.16 2.28 -5.52
C ARG A 69 1.96 1.46 -5.97
N GLN A 70 1.89 0.18 -5.59
CA GLN A 70 0.77 -0.71 -5.92
C GLN A 70 -0.54 -0.24 -5.29
N TRP A 71 -0.50 0.32 -4.08
CA TRP A 71 -1.68 0.89 -3.43
C TRP A 71 -2.24 2.09 -4.21
N LYS A 72 -1.36 3.00 -4.66
CA LYS A 72 -1.74 4.14 -5.49
C LYS A 72 -2.38 3.70 -6.82
N GLU A 73 -1.86 2.65 -7.45
CA GLU A 73 -2.44 2.08 -8.67
C GLU A 73 -3.85 1.52 -8.45
N ILE A 74 -4.09 0.84 -7.33
CA ILE A 74 -5.43 0.34 -6.99
C ILE A 74 -6.41 1.48 -6.83
N ILE A 75 -6.05 2.53 -6.08
CA ILE A 75 -6.93 3.70 -5.88
C ILE A 75 -7.31 4.31 -7.23
N VAL A 76 -6.34 4.52 -8.12
CA VAL A 76 -6.60 5.10 -9.45
C VAL A 76 -7.52 4.21 -10.29
N ASN A 77 -7.31 2.90 -10.26
CA ASN A 77 -8.13 1.96 -11.00
C ASN A 77 -9.56 1.85 -10.45
N ASP A 78 -9.71 1.83 -9.12
CA ASP A 78 -11.02 1.80 -8.45
C ASP A 78 -11.82 3.08 -8.77
N SER A 79 -11.17 4.26 -8.75
CA SER A 79 -11.81 5.52 -9.14
C SER A 79 -12.31 5.50 -10.59
N LYS A 80 -11.49 5.02 -11.53
CA LYS A 80 -11.89 4.90 -12.95
C LYS A 80 -13.06 3.94 -13.15
N GLU A 81 -13.07 2.81 -12.43
CA GLU A 81 -14.19 1.87 -12.46
C GLU A 81 -15.47 2.48 -11.86
N LEU A 82 -15.35 3.28 -10.81
CA LEU A 82 -16.48 3.99 -10.21
C LEU A 82 -17.09 5.00 -11.19
N GLU A 83 -16.26 5.80 -11.86
CA GLU A 83 -16.69 6.77 -12.87
C GLU A 83 -17.42 6.09 -14.03
N LYS A 84 -16.89 4.98 -14.55
CA LYS A 84 -17.56 4.19 -15.60
C LYS A 84 -18.93 3.70 -15.15
N LYS A 85 -19.03 3.15 -13.94
CA LYS A 85 -20.31 2.65 -13.40
C LYS A 85 -21.33 3.78 -13.24
N GLN A 86 -20.91 4.95 -12.78
CA GLN A 86 -21.76 6.13 -12.69
C GLN A 86 -22.24 6.60 -14.07
N ALA A 87 -21.35 6.62 -15.07
CA ALA A 87 -21.71 6.99 -16.44
C ALA A 87 -22.75 6.03 -17.03
N ILE A 88 -22.58 4.72 -16.85
CA ILE A 88 -23.54 3.70 -17.28
C ILE A 88 -24.89 3.90 -16.58
N HIS A 89 -24.88 4.10 -15.26
CA HIS A 89 -26.11 4.35 -14.49
C HIS A 89 -26.86 5.59 -15.00
N GLN A 90 -26.15 6.69 -15.25
CA GLN A 90 -26.76 7.91 -15.81
C GLN A 90 -27.34 7.68 -17.21
N GLN A 91 -26.67 6.91 -18.07
CA GLN A 91 -27.19 6.57 -19.40
C GLN A 91 -28.47 5.74 -19.33
N VAL A 92 -28.49 4.70 -18.48
CA VAL A 92 -29.68 3.86 -18.26
C VAL A 92 -30.85 4.69 -17.73
N TRP A 93 -30.59 5.56 -16.76
CA TRP A 93 -31.62 6.44 -16.19
C TRP A 93 -32.20 7.39 -17.25
N ARG A 94 -31.34 8.02 -18.07
CA ARG A 94 -31.77 8.86 -19.20
C ARG A 94 -32.60 8.08 -20.22
N PHE A 95 -32.21 6.84 -20.53
CA PHE A 95 -32.97 5.98 -21.44
C PHE A 95 -34.37 5.71 -20.89
N TYR A 96 -34.47 5.28 -19.63
CA TYR A 96 -35.75 4.98 -18.98
C TYR A 96 -36.67 6.20 -18.93
N TYR A 97 -36.15 7.35 -18.48
CA TYR A 97 -36.90 8.60 -18.41
C TYR A 97 -37.42 9.05 -19.77
N ASN A 98 -36.58 8.98 -20.82
CA ASN A 98 -36.99 9.32 -22.18
C ASN A 98 -38.03 8.35 -22.75
N HIS A 99 -37.91 7.06 -22.42
CA HIS A 99 -38.88 6.05 -22.82
C HIS A 99 -40.25 6.30 -22.18
N GLU A 100 -40.31 6.52 -20.86
CA GLU A 100 -41.57 6.85 -20.17
C GLU A 100 -42.22 8.12 -20.72
N ARG A 101 -41.43 9.17 -20.93
CA ARG A 101 -41.92 10.46 -21.46
C ARG A 101 -42.55 10.28 -22.85
N ARG A 102 -41.91 9.51 -23.74
CA ARG A 102 -42.45 9.20 -25.08
C ARG A 102 -43.71 8.35 -25.02
N SER A 103 -43.82 7.44 -24.07
CA SER A 103 -45.01 6.59 -23.90
C SER A 103 -46.20 7.38 -23.36
N ARG A 104 -46.00 8.31 -22.42
CA ARG A 104 -47.06 9.21 -21.94
C ARG A 104 -47.60 10.14 -23.04
N ILE A 105 -46.71 10.72 -23.86
CA ILE A 105 -47.13 11.59 -24.97
C ILE A 105 -47.98 10.82 -25.98
N ARG A 106 -47.59 9.57 -26.32
CA ARG A 106 -48.37 8.73 -27.25
C ARG A 106 -49.73 8.30 -26.69
N GLY A 107 -49.85 8.06 -25.39
CA GLY A 107 -51.11 7.72 -24.74
C GLY A 107 -52.10 8.89 -24.56
N GLN A 108 -51.67 10.13 -24.78
CA GLN A 108 -52.54 11.32 -24.75
C GLN A 108 -52.98 11.77 -26.16
N ALA A 109 -52.45 11.16 -27.22
CA ALA A 109 -52.73 11.49 -28.62
C ALA A 109 -53.80 10.59 -29.27
N THR A 110 -54.49 9.76 -28.47
CA THR A 110 -55.61 8.89 -28.84
C THR A 110 -56.87 9.30 -28.10
#